data_AF-A0A7W8VGC0-F1
#
_entry.id   AF-A0A7W8VGC0-F1
#
_cell.length_a   1.000
_cell.length_b   1.000
_cell.length_c   1.000
_cell.angle_alpha   90.00
_cell.angle_beta   90.00
_cell.angle_gamma   90.00
#
_symmetry.space_group_name_H-M   'P 1'
#
loop_
_entity.id
_entity.type
_entity.pdbx_description
1 polymer ?
#
loop_
_entity_poly.entity_id
_entity_poly.type
_entity_poly.pdbx_seq_one_letter_code
_entity_poly.pdbx_strand_id
1 'polypeptide(L)'
;MRPTRLAGPCRPLRLRRLLRPVPAAALPLLAAVLLLACCRPHPAAADGQRWHWPLAGRPGVVRPFAPPPEPWLPGHRGVDLAAPAGAEVRAAGAGRVAFAGRIAGVGAVSVQHGALRTTYLPVVPSVARGDPVAAGDPLGTLDPGARHCPGRPCLHWGLRLGRDYLDPLGLLGLGAIRLLPPAGHSPAQLRAPPGREPGGRPSADAVPAGPPPLLSAPPDGSETAGYPAGRPGSSTAGRLGPPLSPTPP
;
A
#
# COMPACT_ATOMS: atom_id res chain seq x y z
N MET A 1 -12.52 -94.66 39.47
CA MET A 1 -13.48 -93.68 38.92
C MET A 1 -14.03 -92.81 40.05
N ARG A 2 -13.76 -91.50 40.03
CA ARG A 2 -14.54 -90.44 40.71
C ARG A 2 -14.25 -89.10 39.98
N PRO A 3 -15.21 -88.17 39.84
CA PRO A 3 -15.08 -87.03 38.91
C PRO A 3 -15.04 -85.65 39.60
N THR A 4 -14.73 -84.58 38.83
CA THR A 4 -15.06 -83.14 39.08
C THR A 4 -14.45 -82.51 40.36
N ARG A 5 -14.25 -81.20 40.55
CA ARG A 5 -14.37 -79.90 39.81
C ARG A 5 -13.39 -78.92 40.53
N LEU A 6 -13.17 -77.64 40.25
CA LEU A 6 -13.75 -76.59 39.38
C LEU A 6 -12.63 -75.54 39.13
N ALA A 7 -12.70 -74.73 38.06
CA ALA A 7 -11.83 -73.55 37.88
C ALA A 7 -12.44 -72.29 38.52
N GLY A 8 -11.60 -71.39 39.05
CA GLY A 8 -12.04 -70.10 39.62
C GLY A 8 -12.28 -69.01 38.56
N PRO A 9 -13.26 -68.10 38.74
CA PRO A 9 -13.62 -67.11 37.72
C PRO A 9 -12.69 -65.89 37.66
N CYS A 10 -12.46 -65.42 36.44
CA CYS A 10 -11.69 -64.20 36.17
C CYS A 10 -12.50 -62.94 36.52
N ARG A 11 -11.90 -61.97 37.23
CA ARG A 11 -12.55 -60.71 37.63
C ARG A 11 -12.20 -59.57 36.66
N PRO A 12 -13.17 -58.84 36.07
CA PRO A 12 -12.91 -57.68 35.23
C PRO A 12 -12.56 -56.44 36.07
N LEU A 13 -11.46 -55.77 35.72
CA LEU A 13 -11.09 -54.46 36.27
C LEU A 13 -12.02 -53.37 35.75
N ARG A 14 -12.90 -52.84 36.62
CA ARG A 14 -13.72 -51.66 36.31
C ARG A 14 -12.88 -50.39 36.39
N LEU A 15 -12.45 -49.86 35.23
CA LEU A 15 -11.82 -48.55 35.13
C LEU A 15 -12.82 -47.44 35.51
N ARG A 16 -12.78 -47.00 36.77
CA ARG A 16 -13.62 -45.88 37.24
C ARG A 16 -13.17 -44.57 36.58
N ARG A 17 -14.01 -44.07 35.66
CA ARG A 17 -13.87 -42.78 35.00
C ARG A 17 -13.95 -41.65 36.05
N LEU A 18 -12.81 -41.10 36.46
CA LEU A 18 -12.71 -40.00 37.42
C LEU A 18 -13.06 -38.65 36.75
N LEU A 19 -14.29 -38.48 36.28
CA LEU A 19 -14.81 -37.15 36.01
C LEU A 19 -15.08 -36.47 37.36
N ARG A 20 -14.16 -35.59 37.77
CA ARG A 20 -14.40 -34.69 38.91
C ARG A 20 -15.56 -33.74 38.54
N PRO A 21 -16.61 -33.61 39.37
CA PRO A 21 -17.65 -32.63 39.12
C PRO A 21 -17.06 -31.23 39.25
N VAL A 22 -17.31 -30.38 38.25
CA VAL A 22 -16.99 -28.95 38.33
C VAL A 22 -17.92 -28.32 39.37
N PRO A 23 -17.41 -27.57 40.38
CA PRO A 23 -18.26 -26.97 41.39
C PRO A 23 -19.20 -25.94 40.76
N ALA A 24 -20.49 -25.98 41.12
CA ALA A 24 -21.52 -25.13 40.52
C ALA A 24 -21.25 -23.62 40.64
N ALA A 25 -20.47 -23.20 41.64
CA ALA A 25 -20.01 -21.82 41.83
C ALA A 25 -19.05 -21.31 40.73
N ALA A 26 -18.45 -22.19 39.92
CA ALA A 26 -17.58 -21.79 38.81
C ALA A 26 -18.35 -21.32 37.56
N LEU A 27 -19.61 -21.74 37.37
CA LEU A 27 -20.43 -21.34 36.22
C LEU A 27 -20.74 -19.83 36.16
N PRO A 28 -21.22 -19.15 37.23
CA PRO A 28 -21.51 -17.72 37.16
C PRO A 28 -20.26 -16.88 36.93
N LEU A 29 -19.11 -17.28 37.47
CA LEU A 29 -17.84 -16.59 37.26
C LEU A 29 -17.35 -16.74 35.81
N LEU A 30 -17.44 -17.94 35.24
CA LEU A 30 -17.10 -18.20 33.84
C LEU A 30 -18.05 -17.46 32.88
N ALA A 31 -19.34 -17.42 33.20
CA ALA A 31 -20.33 -16.65 32.44
C ALA A 31 -20.06 -15.14 32.49
N ALA A 32 -19.70 -14.59 33.67
CA ALA A 32 -19.33 -13.19 33.82
C ALA A 32 -18.06 -12.84 33.02
N VAL A 33 -17.04 -13.71 33.04
CA VAL A 33 -15.81 -13.54 32.23
C VAL A 33 -16.11 -13.60 30.73
N LEU A 34 -16.98 -14.50 30.29
CA LEU A 34 -17.44 -14.57 28.90
C LEU A 34 -18.26 -13.33 28.49
N LEU A 35 -19.14 -12.83 29.36
CA LEU A 35 -19.90 -11.60 29.13
C LEU A 35 -18.98 -10.37 29.02
N LEU A 36 -18.00 -10.21 29.92
CA LEU A 36 -16.99 -9.15 29.81
C LEU A 36 -16.13 -9.30 28.54
N ALA A 37 -15.83 -10.52 28.10
CA ALA A 37 -15.08 -10.76 26.86
C ALA A 37 -15.90 -10.45 25.59
N CYS A 38 -17.20 -10.68 25.60
CA CYS A 38 -18.11 -10.32 24.51
C CYS A 38 -18.43 -8.82 24.47
N CYS A 39 -18.51 -8.15 25.62
CA CYS A 39 -18.74 -6.70 25.73
C CYS A 39 -17.47 -5.86 25.51
N ARG A 40 -16.56 -6.27 24.61
CA ARG A 40 -15.53 -5.35 24.10
C ARG A 40 -16.24 -4.24 23.33
N PRO A 41 -16.15 -2.96 23.74
CA PRO A 41 -16.82 -1.88 23.04
C PRO A 41 -16.32 -1.84 21.60
N HIS A 42 -17.24 -2.04 20.65
CA HIS A 42 -16.96 -1.70 19.26
C HIS A 42 -16.77 -0.18 19.23
N PRO A 43 -15.64 0.35 18.74
CA PRO A 43 -15.50 1.79 18.60
C PRO A 43 -16.55 2.25 17.60
N ALA A 44 -17.62 2.88 18.11
CA ALA A 44 -18.56 3.60 17.28
C ALA A 44 -17.76 4.62 16.48
N ALA A 45 -18.04 4.73 15.18
CA ALA A 45 -17.39 5.72 14.34
C ALA A 45 -17.78 7.11 14.86
N ALA A 46 -16.87 7.75 15.59
CA ALA A 46 -17.07 9.10 16.07
C ALA A 46 -16.97 10.05 14.86
N ASP A 47 -18.06 10.74 14.57
CA ASP A 47 -18.03 11.90 13.69
C ASP A 47 -16.99 12.90 14.23
N GLY A 48 -15.96 13.18 13.43
CA GLY A 48 -14.79 13.93 13.85
C GLY A 48 -13.48 13.12 13.98
N GLN A 49 -13.36 11.96 13.32
CA GLN A 49 -12.07 11.27 13.20
C GLN A 49 -10.99 12.20 12.64
N ARG A 50 -10.03 12.58 13.49
CA ARG A 50 -8.88 13.41 13.12
C ARG A 50 -7.89 12.60 12.30
N TRP A 51 -7.55 13.08 11.11
CA TRP A 51 -6.57 12.45 10.23
C TRP A 51 -5.18 13.07 10.39
N HIS A 52 -4.17 12.23 10.22
CA HIS A 52 -2.77 12.53 10.41
C HIS A 52 -1.98 12.08 9.18
N TRP A 53 -0.84 12.71 8.91
CA TRP A 53 0.10 12.17 7.91
C TRP A 53 0.57 10.77 8.35
N PRO A 54 0.75 9.83 7.42
CA PRO A 54 1.23 8.47 7.72
C PRO A 54 2.74 8.41 7.99
N LEU A 55 3.40 9.56 8.07
CA LEU A 55 4.83 9.78 8.25
C LEU A 55 5.01 10.99 9.17
N ALA A 56 6.20 11.14 9.77
CA ALA A 56 6.51 12.30 10.61
C ALA A 56 6.43 13.63 9.84
N GLY A 57 5.86 14.66 10.48
CA GLY A 57 5.78 16.02 9.94
C GLY A 57 4.79 16.16 8.77
N ARG A 58 5.25 16.82 7.69
CA ARG A 58 4.50 16.99 6.43
C ARG A 58 5.41 16.52 5.27
N PRO A 59 5.34 15.25 4.86
CA PRO A 59 6.18 14.73 3.79
C PRO A 59 5.85 15.37 2.44
N GLY A 60 6.86 15.54 1.58
CA GLY A 60 6.67 16.02 0.22
C GLY A 60 5.98 14.97 -0.65
N VAL A 61 4.95 15.36 -1.41
CA VAL A 61 4.29 14.48 -2.38
C VAL A 61 5.19 14.37 -3.62
N VAL A 62 5.72 13.18 -3.90
CA VAL A 62 6.59 12.92 -5.07
C VAL A 62 5.82 12.38 -6.27
N ARG A 63 4.59 11.88 -6.06
CA ARG A 63 3.65 11.54 -7.12
C ARG A 63 2.21 11.77 -6.64
N PRO A 64 1.43 12.65 -7.30
CA PRO A 64 0.06 12.95 -6.89
C PRO A 64 -0.92 11.83 -7.24
N PHE A 65 -2.13 11.90 -6.70
CA PHE A 65 -3.24 11.03 -7.07
C PHE A 65 -3.64 11.29 -8.53
N ALA A 66 -3.75 10.21 -9.31
CA ALA A 66 -4.08 10.26 -10.72
C ALA A 66 -4.89 9.01 -11.07
N PRO A 67 -6.19 8.95 -10.72
CA PRO A 67 -7.00 7.76 -10.88
C PRO A 67 -7.07 7.37 -12.37
N PRO A 68 -7.05 6.07 -12.69
CA PRO A 68 -7.23 5.64 -14.08
C PRO A 68 -8.65 5.98 -14.55
N PRO A 69 -8.87 6.30 -15.84
CA PRO A 69 -10.20 6.61 -16.36
C PRO A 69 -11.15 5.41 -16.22
N GLU A 70 -10.68 4.19 -16.49
CA GLU A 70 -11.38 2.94 -16.17
C GLU A 70 -10.66 2.18 -15.03
N PRO A 71 -11.39 1.45 -14.16
CA PRO A 71 -10.81 0.81 -12.96
C PRO A 71 -9.61 -0.11 -13.19
N TRP A 72 -9.51 -0.74 -14.37
CA TRP A 72 -8.44 -1.67 -14.76
C TRP A 72 -7.27 -1.02 -15.50
N LEU A 73 -7.38 0.23 -15.96
CA LEU A 73 -6.29 0.89 -16.69
C LEU A 73 -5.13 1.34 -15.78
N PRO A 74 -3.97 1.70 -16.37
CA PRO A 74 -2.87 2.31 -15.65
C PRO A 74 -3.28 3.64 -15.02
N GLY A 75 -2.85 3.86 -13.77
CA GLY A 75 -3.14 5.06 -13.01
C GLY A 75 -2.51 4.97 -11.63
N HIS A 76 -2.55 6.06 -10.89
CA HIS A 76 -2.00 6.18 -9.55
C HIS A 76 -3.13 6.30 -8.52
N ARG A 77 -3.40 5.17 -7.85
CA ARG A 77 -4.56 4.94 -6.96
C ARG A 77 -4.31 5.37 -5.49
N GLY A 78 -3.42 6.35 -5.32
CA GLY A 78 -2.97 6.90 -4.04
C GLY A 78 -1.99 8.06 -4.29
N VAL A 79 -1.21 8.44 -3.29
CA VAL A 79 -0.07 9.37 -3.42
C VAL A 79 1.22 8.69 -3.01
N ASP A 80 2.34 9.06 -3.61
CA ASP A 80 3.68 8.65 -3.17
C ASP A 80 4.30 9.81 -2.38
N LEU A 81 4.73 9.53 -1.16
CA LEU A 81 5.28 10.49 -0.20
C LEU A 81 6.78 10.26 -0.02
N ALA A 82 7.59 11.32 -0.07
CA ALA A 82 9.02 11.24 0.22
C ALA A 82 9.26 10.82 1.68
N ALA A 83 10.02 9.75 1.87
CA ALA A 83 10.46 9.26 3.16
C ALA A 83 11.78 8.48 3.02
N PRO A 84 12.71 8.57 3.98
CA PRO A 84 13.90 7.73 3.96
C PRO A 84 13.52 6.25 4.19
N ALA A 85 14.37 5.33 3.70
CA ALA A 85 14.25 3.92 4.00
C ALA A 85 14.28 3.69 5.53
N GLY A 86 13.45 2.76 6.03
CA GLY A 86 13.31 2.51 7.46
C GLY A 86 12.49 3.56 8.23
N ALA A 87 11.98 4.62 7.59
CA ALA A 87 11.08 5.58 8.25
C ALA A 87 9.87 4.88 8.88
N GLU A 88 9.49 5.30 10.08
CA GLU A 88 8.30 4.80 10.75
C GLU A 88 7.03 5.21 9.99
N VAL A 89 6.16 4.24 9.70
CA VAL A 89 4.88 4.44 9.03
C VAL A 89 3.78 4.30 10.05
N ARG A 90 2.91 5.31 10.12
CA ARG A 90 1.86 5.46 11.13
C ARG A 90 0.47 5.37 10.53
N ALA A 91 -0.49 4.94 11.34
CA ALA A 91 -1.90 4.92 10.97
C ALA A 91 -2.40 6.36 10.77
N ALA A 92 -2.88 6.68 9.58
CA ALA A 92 -3.40 8.02 9.28
C ALA A 92 -4.67 8.37 10.07
N GLY A 93 -5.36 7.38 10.63
CA GLY A 93 -6.59 7.53 11.41
C GLY A 93 -6.92 6.28 12.22
N ALA A 94 -7.79 6.41 13.21
CA ALA A 94 -8.20 5.29 14.06
C ALA A 94 -9.00 4.24 13.28
N GLY A 95 -8.86 2.95 13.61
CA GLY A 95 -9.50 1.87 12.86
C GLY A 95 -9.05 0.48 13.28
N ARG A 96 -9.20 -0.48 12.37
CA ARG A 96 -8.73 -1.87 12.53
C ARG A 96 -7.92 -2.34 11.33
N VAL A 97 -6.79 -2.99 11.56
CA VAL A 97 -5.93 -3.53 10.50
C VAL A 97 -6.69 -4.61 9.71
N ALA A 98 -6.99 -4.33 8.45
CA ALA A 98 -7.69 -5.24 7.54
C ALA A 98 -6.75 -6.25 6.87
N PHE A 99 -5.49 -5.87 6.67
CA PHE A 99 -4.41 -6.70 6.14
C PHE A 99 -3.06 -6.18 6.62
N ALA A 100 -2.12 -7.10 6.92
CA ALA A 100 -0.71 -6.83 7.09
C ALA A 100 0.06 -8.05 6.57
N GLY A 101 0.99 -7.86 5.64
CA GLY A 101 1.72 -8.97 5.00
C GLY A 101 2.36 -8.57 3.66
N ARG A 102 2.84 -9.54 2.87
CA ARG A 102 3.37 -9.26 1.51
C ARG A 102 2.34 -9.59 0.43
N ILE A 103 2.24 -8.75 -0.59
CA ILE A 103 1.45 -8.95 -1.81
C ILE A 103 2.41 -8.83 -2.99
N ALA A 104 2.50 -9.86 -3.84
CA ALA A 104 3.44 -9.91 -4.97
C ALA A 104 4.89 -9.52 -4.59
N GLY A 105 5.35 -9.95 -3.40
CA GLY A 105 6.68 -9.64 -2.88
C GLY A 105 6.82 -8.27 -2.20
N VAL A 106 5.83 -7.37 -2.29
CA VAL A 106 5.85 -6.04 -1.65
C VAL A 106 5.11 -6.08 -0.31
N GLY A 107 5.73 -5.59 0.76
CA GLY A 107 5.07 -5.47 2.08
C GLY A 107 3.98 -4.39 2.08
N ALA A 108 2.81 -4.71 2.61
CA ALA A 108 1.66 -3.80 2.64
C ALA A 108 0.86 -3.94 3.95
N VAL A 109 0.35 -2.81 4.42
CA VAL A 109 -0.64 -2.73 5.52
C VAL A 109 -1.89 -2.03 5.00
N SER A 110 -3.07 -2.40 5.48
CA SER A 110 -4.29 -1.61 5.25
C SER A 110 -5.15 -1.55 6.50
N VAL A 111 -5.78 -0.40 6.75
CA VAL A 111 -6.58 -0.12 7.94
C VAL A 111 -7.99 0.29 7.51
N GLN A 112 -9.00 -0.30 8.14
CA GLN A 112 -10.42 0.01 7.92
C GLN A 112 -10.89 1.06 8.94
N HIS A 113 -11.54 2.11 8.45
CA HIS A 113 -12.06 3.26 9.20
C HIS A 113 -13.55 3.44 8.86
N GLY A 114 -14.41 2.58 9.37
CA GLY A 114 -15.82 2.52 8.95
C GLY A 114 -15.93 2.14 7.48
N ALA A 115 -16.49 3.02 6.63
CA ALA A 115 -16.61 2.80 5.18
C ALA A 115 -15.30 3.02 4.39
N LEU A 116 -14.36 3.79 4.94
CA LEU A 116 -13.07 4.11 4.31
C LEU A 116 -12.01 3.05 4.63
N ARG A 117 -11.07 2.85 3.70
CA ARG A 117 -9.85 2.05 3.92
C ARG A 117 -8.63 2.82 3.45
N THR A 118 -7.62 2.89 4.30
CA THR A 118 -6.28 3.35 3.90
C THR A 118 -5.35 2.16 3.65
N THR A 119 -4.39 2.31 2.74
CA THR A 119 -3.36 1.31 2.41
C THR A 119 -1.98 1.96 2.40
N TYR A 120 -0.97 1.24 2.89
CA TYR A 120 0.40 1.70 3.13
C TYR A 120 1.37 0.68 2.54
N LEU A 121 2.23 1.07 1.59
CA LEU A 121 3.27 0.22 1.02
C LEU A 121 4.42 1.08 0.46
N PRO A 122 5.66 0.58 0.37
CA PRO A 122 6.13 -0.71 0.86
C PRO A 122 6.45 -0.66 2.37
N VAL A 123 5.80 -1.50 3.17
CA VAL A 123 5.93 -1.49 4.63
C VAL A 123 6.32 -2.87 5.16
N VAL A 124 7.33 -2.93 6.03
CA VAL A 124 7.60 -4.07 6.92
C VAL A 124 6.67 -3.93 8.13
N PRO A 125 5.60 -4.75 8.27
CA PRO A 125 4.58 -4.50 9.29
C PRO A 125 5.08 -4.82 10.70
N SER A 126 4.70 -3.98 11.67
CA SER A 126 4.81 -4.27 13.11
C SER A 126 3.47 -4.64 13.76
N VAL A 127 2.40 -4.74 12.95
CA VAL A 127 1.02 -5.04 13.36
C VAL A 127 0.48 -6.26 12.63
N ALA A 128 -0.52 -6.93 13.21
CA ALA A 128 -1.22 -8.06 12.65
C ALA A 128 -2.62 -7.70 12.12
N ARG A 129 -3.15 -8.54 11.23
CA ARG A 129 -4.55 -8.42 10.78
C ARG A 129 -5.50 -8.62 11.97
N GLY A 130 -6.39 -7.65 12.17
CA GLY A 130 -7.36 -7.65 13.25
C GLY A 130 -7.03 -6.68 14.38
N ASP A 131 -5.80 -6.16 14.46
CA ASP A 131 -5.39 -5.24 15.52
C ASP A 131 -6.16 -3.91 15.46
N PRO A 132 -6.64 -3.37 16.59
CA PRO A 132 -7.12 -2.00 16.67
C PRO A 132 -5.93 -1.04 16.63
N VAL A 133 -6.09 0.12 15.98
CA VAL A 133 -5.10 1.20 15.94
C VAL A 133 -5.78 2.55 16.12
N ALA A 134 -5.15 3.47 16.83
CA ALA A 134 -5.49 4.87 16.90
C ALA A 134 -4.82 5.68 15.76
N ALA A 135 -5.21 6.95 15.59
CA ALA A 135 -4.53 7.84 14.67
C ALA A 135 -3.12 8.17 15.20
N GLY A 136 -2.10 7.94 14.38
CA GLY A 136 -0.69 8.14 14.74
C GLY A 136 0.03 6.90 15.28
N ASP A 137 -0.65 5.78 15.51
CA ASP A 137 -0.03 4.54 15.99
C ASP A 137 0.93 3.93 14.95
N PRO A 138 2.05 3.31 15.37
CA PRO A 138 2.99 2.65 14.46
C PRO A 138 2.35 1.44 13.76
N LEU A 139 2.44 1.40 12.43
CA LEU A 139 2.06 0.26 11.59
C LEU A 139 3.27 -0.58 11.15
N GLY A 140 4.47 0.00 11.18
CA GLY A 140 5.70 -0.63 10.74
C GLY A 140 6.74 0.38 10.27
N THR A 141 7.68 -0.07 9.45
CA THR A 141 8.69 0.79 8.82
C THR A 141 8.70 0.65 7.31
N LEU A 142 9.16 1.70 6.61
CA LEU A 142 9.30 1.69 5.15
C LEU A 142 10.37 0.67 4.71
N ASP A 143 9.99 -0.32 3.89
CA ASP A 143 10.88 -1.43 3.48
C ASP A 143 12.11 -0.90 2.70
N PRO A 144 13.34 -1.02 3.24
CA PRO A 144 14.55 -0.53 2.58
C PRO A 144 14.88 -1.24 1.25
N GLY A 145 14.41 -2.48 1.06
CA GLY A 145 14.68 -3.27 -0.14
C GLY A 145 13.64 -3.10 -1.24
N ALA A 146 12.52 -2.44 -0.97
CA ALA A 146 11.40 -2.38 -1.90
C ALA A 146 11.56 -1.28 -2.96
N ARG A 147 11.51 -1.70 -4.23
CA ARG A 147 11.55 -0.80 -5.40
C ARG A 147 10.12 -0.42 -5.81
N HIS A 148 9.54 0.59 -5.16
CA HIS A 148 8.26 1.18 -5.56
C HIS A 148 8.45 2.44 -6.41
N CYS A 149 9.04 3.51 -5.87
CA CYS A 149 9.41 4.68 -6.67
C CYS A 149 10.75 4.46 -7.40
N PRO A 150 10.88 4.87 -8.68
CA PRO A 150 12.18 4.96 -9.34
C PRO A 150 13.11 5.97 -8.65
N GLY A 151 14.35 5.58 -8.39
CA GLY A 151 15.43 6.47 -7.95
C GLY A 151 15.38 6.99 -6.50
N ARG A 152 14.35 6.70 -5.71
CA ARG A 152 14.25 7.12 -4.29
C ARG A 152 13.30 6.26 -3.47
N PRO A 153 13.52 6.10 -2.15
CA PRO A 153 12.52 5.56 -1.24
C PRO A 153 11.31 6.51 -1.13
N CYS A 154 10.12 5.93 -0.99
CA CYS A 154 8.86 6.66 -0.84
C CYS A 154 7.79 5.74 -0.23
N LEU A 155 6.82 6.31 0.48
CA LEU A 155 5.62 5.61 0.92
C LEU A 155 4.47 5.87 -0.06
N HIS A 156 3.96 4.82 -0.70
CA HIS A 156 2.64 4.85 -1.33
C HIS A 156 1.55 4.77 -0.25
N TRP A 157 0.70 5.78 -0.23
CA TRP A 157 -0.47 5.87 0.63
C TRP A 157 -1.72 5.96 -0.23
N GLY A 158 -2.62 4.97 -0.12
CA GLY A 158 -3.86 4.90 -0.87
C GLY A 158 -5.09 5.06 0.01
N LEU A 159 -6.18 5.59 -0.56
CA LEU A 159 -7.49 5.68 0.07
C LEU A 159 -8.57 5.06 -0.83
N ARG A 160 -9.49 4.31 -0.23
CA ARG A 160 -10.67 3.76 -0.92
C ARG A 160 -11.93 3.91 -0.09
N LEU A 161 -13.04 4.27 -0.74
CA LEU A 161 -14.41 4.20 -0.20
C LEU A 161 -15.14 3.08 -0.94
N GLY A 162 -15.56 2.03 -0.25
CA GLY A 162 -16.22 0.88 -0.91
C GLY A 162 -15.32 0.23 -1.97
N ARG A 163 -15.54 0.54 -3.25
CA ARG A 163 -14.71 0.14 -4.40
C ARG A 163 -13.85 1.28 -4.99
N ASP A 164 -14.19 2.52 -4.70
CA ASP A 164 -13.72 3.70 -5.43
C ASP A 164 -12.48 4.29 -4.76
N TYR A 165 -11.43 4.52 -5.56
CA TYR A 165 -10.21 5.14 -5.07
C TYR A 165 -10.39 6.65 -5.00
N LEU A 166 -9.93 7.23 -3.90
CA LEU A 166 -10.03 8.66 -3.60
C LEU A 166 -8.64 9.24 -3.36
N ASP A 167 -8.52 10.56 -3.48
CA ASP A 167 -7.29 11.26 -3.08
C ASP A 167 -7.13 11.20 -1.55
N PRO A 168 -6.10 10.52 -1.01
CA PRO A 168 -5.86 10.45 0.43
C PRO A 168 -5.55 11.82 1.05
N LEU A 169 -5.07 12.80 0.28
CA LEU A 169 -4.85 14.17 0.77
C LEU A 169 -6.15 14.86 1.18
N GLY A 170 -7.30 14.41 0.64
CA GLY A 170 -8.63 14.85 1.06
C GLY A 170 -8.91 14.62 2.55
N LEU A 171 -8.35 13.55 3.15
CA LEU A 171 -8.47 13.28 4.59
C LEU A 171 -7.84 14.38 5.44
N LEU A 172 -6.80 15.03 4.93
CA LEU A 172 -6.03 16.07 5.60
C LEU A 172 -6.56 17.48 5.32
N GLY A 173 -7.71 17.59 4.63
CA GLY A 173 -8.23 18.87 4.14
C GLY A 173 -7.45 19.46 2.96
N LEU A 174 -6.59 18.66 2.31
CA LEU A 174 -5.69 19.08 1.21
C LEU A 174 -6.16 18.58 -0.17
N GLY A 175 -7.43 18.17 -0.28
CA GLY A 175 -8.03 17.77 -1.56
C GLY A 175 -8.25 18.96 -2.51
N ALA A 176 -8.50 18.67 -3.78
CA ALA A 176 -8.76 19.70 -4.79
C ALA A 176 -9.97 20.58 -4.41
N ILE A 177 -9.72 21.88 -4.19
CA ILE A 177 -10.76 22.88 -3.93
C ILE A 177 -11.65 22.98 -5.17
N ARG A 178 -12.96 22.74 -5.00
CA ARG A 178 -13.97 23.06 -6.00
C ARG A 178 -14.84 24.20 -5.50
N LEU A 179 -15.08 25.18 -6.37
CA LEU A 179 -16.08 26.21 -6.13
C LEU A 179 -17.47 25.56 -6.11
N LEU A 180 -18.27 25.92 -5.11
CA LEU A 180 -19.71 25.64 -5.11
C LEU A 180 -20.34 26.48 -6.24
N PRO A 181 -21.11 25.89 -7.18
CA PRO A 181 -21.83 26.68 -8.17
C PRO A 181 -22.80 27.65 -7.49
N PRO A 182 -22.86 28.93 -7.91
CA PRO A 182 -23.85 29.85 -7.38
C PRO A 182 -25.26 29.35 -7.66
N ALA A 183 -26.13 29.40 -6.65
CA ALA A 183 -27.48 28.87 -6.70
C ALA A 183 -28.23 29.39 -7.95
N GLY A 184 -28.75 28.47 -8.76
CA GLY A 184 -29.44 28.77 -10.03
C GLY A 184 -28.71 28.26 -11.29
N HIS A 185 -27.42 27.92 -11.23
CA HIS A 185 -26.69 27.40 -12.39
C HIS A 185 -26.74 25.87 -12.48
N SER A 186 -27.66 25.35 -13.30
CA SER A 186 -27.67 23.92 -13.66
C SER A 186 -26.45 23.59 -14.54
N PRO A 187 -25.69 22.49 -14.27
CA PRO A 187 -24.53 22.12 -15.09
C PRO A 187 -24.83 21.93 -16.58
N ALA A 188 -26.08 21.60 -16.93
CA ALA A 188 -26.55 21.45 -18.30
C ALA A 188 -26.49 22.75 -19.14
N GLN A 189 -26.47 23.94 -18.51
CA GLN A 189 -26.39 25.23 -19.22
C GLN A 189 -24.95 25.64 -19.57
N LEU A 190 -23.93 25.00 -18.98
CA LEU A 190 -22.52 25.18 -19.37
C LEU A 190 -22.14 24.32 -20.59
N ARG A 191 -23.05 24.22 -21.58
CA ARG A 191 -22.64 23.81 -22.93
C ARG A 191 -21.83 24.94 -23.55
N ALA A 192 -20.76 24.58 -24.25
CA ALA A 192 -19.92 25.52 -24.98
C ALA A 192 -20.78 26.42 -25.90
N PRO A 193 -20.38 27.69 -26.12
CA PRO A 193 -21.09 28.56 -27.05
C PRO A 193 -21.25 27.87 -28.41
N PRO A 194 -22.40 28.02 -29.08
CA PRO A 194 -22.61 27.42 -30.40
C PRO A 194 -21.49 27.87 -31.34
N GLY A 195 -20.99 26.92 -32.13
CA GLY A 195 -19.85 27.14 -33.00
C GLY A 195 -20.05 28.36 -33.89
N ARG A 196 -19.03 29.21 -33.97
CA ARG A 196 -19.01 30.32 -34.93
C ARG A 196 -19.01 29.73 -36.34
N GLU A 197 -20.15 29.83 -37.02
CA GLU A 197 -20.30 29.51 -38.44
C GLU A 197 -19.10 30.06 -39.25
N PRO A 198 -18.48 29.28 -40.15
CA PRO A 198 -17.37 29.74 -40.98
C PRO A 198 -17.87 30.63 -42.14
N GLY A 199 -18.46 31.78 -41.79
CA GLY A 199 -18.99 32.76 -42.72
C GLY A 199 -17.96 33.79 -43.17
N GLY A 200 -17.61 33.78 -44.46
CA GLY A 200 -16.99 34.90 -45.16
C GLY A 200 -15.47 34.86 -45.28
N ARG A 201 -14.97 34.63 -46.49
CA ARG A 201 -13.59 35.01 -46.88
C ARG A 201 -13.54 36.54 -47.03
N PRO A 202 -12.61 37.26 -46.38
CA PRO A 202 -12.11 38.52 -46.91
C PRO A 202 -11.30 38.25 -48.18
N SER A 203 -11.36 39.17 -49.14
CA SER A 203 -10.62 39.08 -50.40
C SER A 203 -9.11 39.15 -50.18
N ALA A 204 -8.34 38.66 -51.15
CA ALA A 204 -6.90 38.79 -51.16
C ALA A 204 -6.48 40.25 -51.43
N ASP A 205 -5.73 40.83 -50.50
CA ASP A 205 -4.75 41.88 -50.79
C ASP A 205 -3.39 41.38 -50.30
N ALA A 206 -2.44 41.28 -51.23
CA ALA A 206 -1.16 40.62 -51.01
C ALA A 206 -0.14 41.61 -50.40
N VAL A 207 0.43 41.23 -49.25
CA VAL A 207 1.71 41.77 -48.80
C VAL A 207 2.80 40.79 -49.26
N PRO A 208 3.68 41.15 -50.21
CA PRO A 208 4.71 40.24 -50.69
C PRO A 208 5.75 39.98 -49.59
N ALA A 209 6.00 38.71 -49.30
CA ALA A 209 7.08 38.32 -48.41
C ALA A 209 8.44 38.62 -49.07
N GLY A 210 9.28 39.39 -48.39
CA GLY A 210 10.68 39.54 -48.77
C GLY A 210 11.44 38.21 -48.66
N PRO A 211 12.48 37.98 -49.48
CA PRO A 211 13.22 36.73 -49.45
C PRO A 211 13.98 36.56 -48.11
N PRO A 212 14.09 35.33 -47.57
CA PRO A 212 14.93 35.07 -46.40
C PRO A 212 16.42 35.26 -46.78
N PRO A 213 17.25 35.84 -45.89
CA PRO A 213 18.68 35.95 -46.13
C PRO A 213 19.34 34.58 -46.17
N LEU A 214 20.19 34.36 -47.17
CA LEU A 214 20.96 33.12 -47.32
C LEU A 214 22.17 33.09 -46.39
N LEU A 215 22.27 31.98 -45.66
CA LEU A 215 23.47 31.27 -45.20
C LEU A 215 24.77 32.07 -44.97
N SER A 216 25.26 32.05 -43.73
CA SER A 216 26.69 32.12 -43.44
C SER A 216 27.08 30.91 -42.59
N ALA A 217 27.84 29.99 -43.18
CA ALA A 217 28.43 28.84 -42.50
C ALA A 217 29.72 29.25 -41.75
N PRO A 218 30.21 28.46 -40.77
CA PRO A 218 31.20 28.93 -39.81
C PRO A 218 32.65 28.91 -40.37
N PRO A 219 33.57 29.69 -39.78
CA PRO A 219 35.00 29.51 -40.01
C PRO A 219 35.53 28.23 -39.34
N ASP A 220 36.47 27.57 -40.01
CA ASP A 220 37.20 26.41 -39.48
C ASP A 220 38.00 26.76 -38.21
N GLY A 221 38.05 25.80 -37.28
CA GLY A 221 38.76 25.92 -36.01
C GLY A 221 39.11 24.55 -35.45
N SER A 222 40.27 24.04 -35.84
CA SER A 222 40.79 22.73 -35.43
C SER A 222 41.23 22.70 -33.95
N GLU A 223 40.80 21.69 -33.20
CA GLU A 223 41.78 20.93 -32.39
C GLU A 223 41.31 19.50 -32.06
N THR A 224 42.26 18.57 -32.12
CA THR A 224 42.07 17.13 -31.99
C THR A 224 42.25 16.65 -30.55
N ALA A 225 41.26 15.96 -29.99
CA ALA A 225 41.42 15.12 -28.79
C ALA A 225 41.04 13.67 -29.13
N GLY A 226 42.02 12.77 -29.05
CA GLY A 226 41.91 11.41 -29.60
C GLY A 226 41.14 10.42 -28.73
N TYR A 227 40.47 9.47 -29.40
CA TYR A 227 39.84 8.31 -28.78
C TYR A 227 40.70 7.06 -29.03
N PRO A 228 41.35 6.45 -28.02
CA PRO A 228 42.08 5.20 -28.22
C PRO A 228 41.13 4.00 -28.11
N ALA A 229 40.91 3.31 -29.24
CA ALA A 229 40.43 1.94 -29.22
C ALA A 229 41.62 0.98 -29.00
N GLY A 230 41.57 0.16 -27.95
CA GLY A 230 42.58 -0.86 -27.64
C GLY A 230 41.91 -2.22 -27.38
N ARG A 231 42.43 -3.28 -28.01
CA ARG A 231 41.80 -4.62 -28.11
C ARG A 231 42.28 -5.60 -27.00
N PRO A 232 41.73 -6.84 -26.89
CA PRO A 232 41.75 -7.61 -25.64
C PRO A 232 43.04 -8.40 -25.39
N GLY A 233 43.27 -8.76 -24.12
CA GLY A 233 44.28 -9.73 -23.69
C GLY A 233 43.66 -10.85 -22.87
N SER A 234 43.83 -12.09 -23.34
CA SER A 234 43.59 -13.33 -22.60
C SER A 234 44.89 -13.80 -21.92
N SER A 235 44.81 -14.41 -20.72
CA SER A 235 45.30 -15.79 -20.47
C SER A 235 45.66 -16.09 -18.98
N THR A 236 45.30 -17.31 -18.56
CA THR A 236 45.97 -18.19 -17.56
C THR A 236 46.16 -17.83 -16.07
N ALA A 237 45.46 -18.63 -15.25
CA ALA A 237 45.99 -19.64 -14.31
C ALA A 237 46.39 -19.30 -12.85
N GLY A 238 45.97 -20.21 -11.95
CA GLY A 238 46.37 -20.31 -10.53
C GLY A 238 45.27 -19.87 -9.55
N ARG A 239 44.90 -20.63 -8.50
CA ARG A 239 45.31 -21.98 -8.06
C ARG A 239 44.23 -22.60 -7.16
N LEU A 240 44.28 -23.92 -6.98
CA LEU A 240 43.32 -24.77 -6.25
C LEU A 240 43.02 -24.38 -4.79
N GLY A 241 41.78 -24.69 -4.34
CA GLY A 241 41.32 -24.82 -2.95
C GLY A 241 40.34 -26.03 -2.82
N PRO A 242 40.17 -26.64 -1.63
CA PRO A 242 39.90 -28.08 -1.50
C PRO A 242 38.43 -28.55 -1.63
N PRO A 243 38.20 -29.87 -1.86
CA PRO A 243 36.87 -30.46 -2.09
C PRO A 243 36.05 -30.74 -0.82
N LEU A 244 34.77 -31.02 -1.05
CA LEU A 244 33.72 -31.31 -0.08
C LEU A 244 33.94 -32.62 0.70
N SER A 245 33.62 -32.61 2.00
CA SER A 245 33.58 -33.82 2.85
C SER A 245 32.26 -34.59 2.68
N PRO A 246 32.28 -35.94 2.57
CA PRO A 246 31.08 -36.76 2.63
C PRO A 246 30.64 -37.11 4.06
N THR A 247 29.34 -37.30 4.25
CA THR A 247 28.70 -37.70 5.51
C THR A 247 28.76 -39.23 5.73
N PRO A 248 29.05 -39.73 6.94
CA PRO A 248 28.86 -41.15 7.33
C PRO A 248 27.43 -41.42 7.88
N PRO A 249 27.03 -42.69 8.08
CA PRO A 249 25.61 -43.11 8.06
C PRO A 249 24.78 -42.82 9.32
#